data_AF-A0A7S2B107-F1
#
_entry.id   AF-A0A7S2B107-F1
#
_cell.length_a   1.000
_cell.length_b   1.000
_cell.length_c   1.000
_cell.angle_alpha   90.00
_cell.angle_beta   90.00
_cell.angle_gamma   90.00
#
_symmetry.space_group_name_H-M   'P 1'
#
loop_
_entity.id
_entity.type
_entity.pdbx_description
1 polymer ?
#
loop_
_entity_poly.entity_id
_entity_poly.type
_entity_poly.pdbx_seq_one_letter_code
_entity_poly.pdbx_strand_id
1 'polypeptide(L)'
;RINGWRFSGVMSANLVTRAICSAFISQPLECAELTVPRDPFKPYVPPENPQSGVSFGTFFTWLLLTIAIAIVLLLLYKRYLQKDMRATLREEVMLEVQSAMGQYTQMPGR
;
A
#
# COMPACT_ATOMS: atom_id res chain seq x y z
N ARG A 1 4.27 -6.64 -36.42
CA ARG A 1 3.72 -6.45 -37.78
C ARG A 1 2.32 -7.04 -37.78
N ILE A 2 1.30 -6.32 -38.23
CA ILE A 2 -0.08 -6.83 -38.35
C ILE A 2 -0.43 -6.74 -39.83
N ASN A 3 -0.80 -7.85 -40.47
CA ASN A 3 -1.17 -7.90 -41.91
C ASN A 3 -0.16 -7.26 -42.88
N GLY A 4 1.15 -7.39 -42.60
CA GLY A 4 2.22 -6.79 -43.43
C GLY A 4 2.60 -5.35 -43.04
N TRP A 5 1.85 -4.69 -42.17
CA TRP A 5 2.11 -3.31 -41.74
C TRP A 5 3.16 -3.29 -40.61
N ARG A 6 4.18 -2.45 -40.75
CA ARG A 6 5.11 -2.10 -39.65
C ARG A 6 4.48 -0.98 -38.83
N PHE A 7 3.84 -1.34 -37.72
CA PHE A 7 3.37 -0.36 -36.75
C PHE A 7 4.49 -0.02 -35.76
N SER A 8 4.71 1.28 -35.53
CA SER A 8 5.71 1.85 -34.65
C SER A 8 4.98 2.87 -33.75
N GLY A 9 4.66 2.48 -32.52
CA GLY A 9 3.85 3.27 -31.59
C GLY A 9 3.14 2.41 -30.53
N VAL A 10 2.44 3.06 -29.59
CA VAL A 10 1.56 2.36 -28.61
C VAL A 10 0.36 1.75 -29.34
N MET A 11 0.15 0.46 -29.14
CA MET A 11 -0.93 -0.30 -29.78
C MET A 11 -2.29 0.15 -29.21
N SER A 12 -3.03 0.98 -29.96
CA SER A 12 -4.37 1.40 -29.56
C SER A 12 -5.43 0.43 -30.11
N ALA A 13 -6.48 0.17 -29.32
CA ALA A 13 -7.54 -0.78 -29.69
C ALA A 13 -8.16 -0.44 -31.04
N ASN A 14 -8.39 0.85 -31.33
CA ASN A 14 -8.92 1.33 -32.62
C ASN A 14 -8.03 1.01 -33.82
N LEU A 15 -6.71 0.96 -33.61
CA LEU A 15 -5.77 0.66 -34.68
C LEU A 15 -5.75 -0.85 -34.99
N VAL A 16 -5.91 -1.67 -33.96
CA VAL A 16 -6.04 -3.13 -34.09
C VAL A 16 -7.37 -3.49 -34.74
N THR A 17 -8.48 -2.89 -34.31
CA THR A 17 -9.81 -3.14 -34.90
C THR A 17 -9.85 -2.75 -36.37
N ARG A 18 -9.30 -1.58 -36.72
CA ARG A 18 -9.20 -1.15 -38.13
C ARG A 18 -8.32 -2.10 -38.97
N ALA A 19 -7.21 -2.58 -38.41
CA ALA A 19 -6.31 -3.51 -39.11
C ALA A 19 -6.92 -4.90 -39.30
N ILE A 20 -7.73 -5.37 -38.35
CA ILE A 20 -8.46 -6.64 -38.45
C ILE A 20 -9.60 -6.51 -39.46
N CYS A 21 -10.40 -5.44 -39.37
CA CYS A 21 -11.53 -5.21 -40.27
C CYS A 21 -11.09 -4.96 -41.73
N SER A 22 -9.90 -4.39 -41.96
CA SER A 22 -9.34 -4.23 -43.31
C SER A 22 -8.79 -5.53 -43.91
N ALA A 23 -8.72 -6.62 -43.14
CA ALA A 23 -8.19 -7.90 -43.59
C ALA A 23 -9.24 -8.78 -44.30
N PHE A 24 -10.53 -8.45 -44.17
CA PHE A 24 -11.62 -9.21 -44.74
C PHE A 24 -12.05 -8.64 -46.10
N ILE A 25 -12.29 -9.52 -47.08
CA ILE A 25 -12.75 -9.14 -48.42
C ILE A 25 -14.21 -8.65 -48.38
N SER A 26 -15.05 -9.32 -47.60
CA SER A 26 -16.41 -8.88 -47.25
C SER A 26 -16.42 -8.42 -45.79
N GLN A 27 -16.72 -7.14 -45.55
CA GLN A 27 -16.71 -6.60 -44.19
C GLN A 27 -17.87 -7.20 -43.37
N PRO A 28 -17.58 -7.80 -42.21
CA PRO A 28 -18.61 -8.34 -41.33
C PRO A 28 -19.34 -7.19 -40.59
N LEU A 29 -20.60 -7.39 -40.20
CA LEU A 29 -21.47 -6.34 -39.65
C LEU A 29 -20.88 -5.69 -38.39
N GLU A 30 -20.15 -6.46 -37.61
CA GLU A 30 -19.45 -6.02 -36.40
C GLU A 30 -18.38 -4.97 -36.72
N CYS A 31 -17.73 -5.07 -37.87
CA CYS A 31 -16.74 -4.07 -38.30
C CYS A 31 -17.39 -2.74 -38.70
N ALA A 32 -18.68 -2.71 -39.06
CA ALA A 32 -19.38 -1.47 -39.41
C ALA A 32 -19.58 -0.57 -38.19
N GLU A 33 -19.87 -1.16 -37.02
CA GLU A 33 -20.03 -0.41 -35.77
C GLU A 33 -18.68 0.01 -35.15
N LEU A 34 -17.65 -0.82 -35.29
CA LEU A 34 -16.34 -0.59 -34.66
C LEU A 34 -15.41 0.35 -35.45
N THR A 35 -15.71 0.65 -36.71
CA THR A 35 -14.86 1.49 -37.58
C THR A 35 -15.45 2.87 -37.87
N VAL A 36 -16.56 3.24 -37.23
CA VAL A 36 -17.18 4.55 -37.43
C VAL A 36 -16.14 5.65 -37.14
N PRO A 37 -15.82 6.52 -38.12
CA PRO A 37 -14.90 7.62 -37.91
C PRO A 37 -15.47 8.50 -36.81
N ARG A 38 -14.67 8.71 -35.77
CA ARG A 38 -15.07 9.52 -34.63
C ARG A 38 -15.40 10.94 -35.08
N ASP A 39 -16.61 11.40 -34.77
CA ASP A 39 -17.02 12.78 -35.00
C ASP A 39 -16.05 13.73 -34.27
N PRO A 40 -15.35 14.64 -34.98
CA PRO A 40 -14.41 15.58 -34.36
C PRO A 40 -15.14 16.62 -33.49
N PHE A 41 -16.46 16.74 -33.65
CA PHE A 41 -17.32 17.67 -32.90
C PHE A 41 -17.93 17.06 -31.64
N LYS A 42 -17.74 15.75 -31.40
CA LYS A 42 -18.17 15.11 -30.14
C LYS A 42 -17.01 15.08 -29.15
N PRO A 43 -17.20 15.59 -27.92
CA PRO A 43 -16.18 15.52 -26.90
C PRO A 43 -15.78 14.06 -26.66
N TYR A 44 -14.47 13.82 -26.52
CA TYR A 44 -13.96 12.51 -26.15
C TYR A 44 -14.51 12.16 -24.78
N VAL A 45 -15.36 11.15 -24.67
CA VAL A 45 -15.61 10.49 -23.40
C VAL A 45 -14.75 9.23 -23.44
N PRO A 46 -13.56 9.23 -22.82
CA PRO A 46 -12.78 8.00 -22.72
C PRO A 46 -13.65 6.92 -22.05
N PRO A 47 -13.59 5.66 -22.51
CA PRO A 47 -14.28 4.58 -21.82
C PRO A 47 -13.85 4.63 -20.36
N GLU A 48 -14.85 4.77 -19.50
CA GLU A 48 -14.74 4.91 -18.06
C GLU A 48 -14.16 3.62 -17.48
N ASN A 49 -12.83 3.48 -17.59
CA ASN A 49 -12.06 2.48 -16.89
C ASN A 49 -10.71 3.08 -16.48
N PRO A 50 -10.34 2.92 -15.21
CA PRO A 50 -10.08 4.06 -14.37
C PRO A 50 -8.62 4.00 -13.99
N GLN A 51 -7.76 4.66 -14.77
CA GLN A 51 -6.47 5.08 -14.23
C GLN A 51 -6.70 6.32 -13.37
N SER A 52 -7.48 6.17 -12.30
CA SER A 52 -7.57 7.17 -11.24
C SER A 52 -6.19 7.21 -10.58
N GLY A 53 -5.37 8.15 -11.04
CA GLY A 53 -4.15 8.51 -10.35
C GLY A 53 -4.47 8.78 -8.89
N VAL A 54 -3.64 8.25 -8.00
CA VAL A 54 -3.78 8.47 -6.57
C VAL A 54 -3.61 9.97 -6.34
N SER A 55 -4.66 10.64 -5.87
CA SER A 55 -4.60 12.07 -5.56
C SER A 55 -3.48 12.33 -4.54
N PHE A 56 -2.77 13.46 -4.68
CA PHE A 56 -1.78 13.85 -3.67
C PHE A 56 -2.37 13.88 -2.26
N GLY A 57 -3.64 14.25 -2.12
CA GLY A 57 -4.34 14.22 -0.85
C GLY A 57 -4.45 12.82 -0.25
N THR A 58 -4.80 11.81 -1.05
CA THR A 58 -4.91 10.43 -0.54
C THR A 58 -3.54 9.87 -0.13
N PHE A 59 -2.47 10.21 -0.85
CA PHE A 59 -1.11 9.86 -0.45
C PHE A 59 -0.74 10.41 0.94
N PHE A 60 -0.96 11.72 1.18
CA PHE A 60 -0.63 12.33 2.47
C PHE A 60 -1.48 11.79 3.61
N THR A 61 -2.74 11.44 3.38
CA THR A 61 -3.58 10.81 4.40
C THR A 61 -3.03 9.45 4.84
N TRP A 62 -2.59 8.61 3.90
CA TRP A 62 -1.98 7.32 4.21
C TRP A 62 -0.63 7.47 4.91
N LEU A 63 0.19 8.44 4.47
CA LEU A 63 1.46 8.76 5.12
C LEU A 63 1.24 9.18 6.60
N LEU A 64 0.34 10.11 6.86
CA LEU A 64 0.06 10.57 8.23
C LEU A 64 -0.53 9.47 9.10
N LEU A 65 -1.41 8.63 8.55
CA LEU A 65 -2.02 7.51 9.27
C LEU A 65 -0.96 6.49 9.72
N THR A 66 -0.05 6.11 8.82
CA THR A 66 1.03 5.17 9.13
C THR A 66 1.99 5.72 10.19
N ILE A 67 2.35 7.00 10.12
CA ILE A 67 3.16 7.67 11.15
C ILE A 67 2.43 7.70 12.50
N ALA A 68 1.14 8.05 12.50
CA ALA A 68 0.34 8.08 13.73
C ALA A 68 0.28 6.69 14.40
N ILE A 69 0.08 5.63 13.62
CA ILE A 69 0.09 4.25 14.13
C ILE A 69 1.46 3.89 14.72
N ALA A 70 2.55 4.22 14.03
CA ALA A 70 3.91 3.97 14.51
C ALA A 70 4.18 4.66 15.86
N ILE A 71 3.74 5.91 16.01
CA ILE A 71 3.87 6.66 17.27
C ILE A 71 3.06 5.99 18.38
N VAL A 72 1.81 5.60 18.11
CA VAL A 72 0.96 4.92 19.11
C VAL A 72 1.59 3.60 19.56
N LEU A 73 2.09 2.79 18.62
CA LEU A 73 2.79 1.54 18.92
C LEU A 73 4.03 1.77 19.79
N LEU A 74 4.84 2.80 19.47
CA LEU A 74 6.00 3.18 20.27
C LEU A 74 5.62 3.63 21.69
N LEU A 75 4.53 4.38 21.84
CA LEU A 75 4.06 4.82 23.16
C LEU A 75 3.55 3.65 24.00
N LEU A 76 2.82 2.71 23.40
CA LEU A 76 2.40 1.48 24.06
C LEU A 76 3.60 0.63 24.47
N TYR A 77 4.58 0.48 23.57
CA TYR A 77 5.82 -0.24 23.84
C TYR A 77 6.60 0.39 25.01
N LYS A 78 6.75 1.72 25.01
CA LYS A 78 7.40 2.44 26.11
C LYS A 78 6.67 2.24 27.43
N ARG A 79 5.33 2.30 27.42
CA ARG A 79 4.52 2.04 28.62
C ARG A 79 4.66 0.61 29.11
N TYR A 80 4.75 -0.34 28.20
CA TYR A 80 4.97 -1.75 28.51
C TYR A 80 6.34 -1.96 29.18
N LEU A 81 7.42 -1.48 28.55
CA LEU A 81 8.77 -1.56 29.12
C LEU A 81 8.89 -0.88 30.48
N GLN A 82 8.22 0.27 30.68
CA GLN A 82 8.23 0.94 31.98
C GLN A 82 7.55 0.12 33.08
N LYS A 83 6.56 -0.72 32.74
CA LYS A 83 5.95 -1.65 33.70
C LYS A 83 6.92 -2.78 34.03
N ASP A 84 7.52 -3.38 33.02
CA ASP A 84 8.45 -4.51 33.19
C ASP A 84 9.70 -4.09 33.98
N MET A 85 10.31 -2.94 33.67
CA MET A 85 11.44 -2.42 34.44
C MET A 85 11.11 -2.25 35.93
N ARG A 86 9.89 -1.79 36.26
CA ARG A 86 9.47 -1.62 37.67
C ARG A 86 9.25 -2.95 38.37
N ALA A 87 8.88 -4.00 37.66
CA ALA A 87 8.78 -5.35 38.20
C ALA A 87 10.17 -5.91 38.50
N THR A 88 11.09 -5.85 37.53
CA THR A 88 12.47 -6.30 37.69
C THR A 88 13.18 -5.57 38.82
N LEU A 89 13.06 -4.24 38.91
CA LEU A 89 13.69 -3.46 39.99
C LEU A 89 13.21 -3.88 41.39
N ARG A 90 11.93 -4.29 41.51
CA ARG A 90 11.38 -4.77 42.79
C ARG A 90 11.93 -6.13 43.16
N GLU A 91 12.11 -7.02 42.18
CA GLU A 91 12.73 -8.33 42.38
C GLU A 91 14.20 -8.16 42.82
N GLU A 92 14.95 -7.29 42.15
CA GLU A 92 16.34 -7.00 42.52
C GLU A 92 16.46 -6.42 43.94
N VAL A 93 15.67 -5.39 44.28
CA VAL A 93 15.70 -4.78 45.63
C VAL A 93 15.24 -5.78 46.70
N MET A 94 14.25 -6.63 46.41
CA MET A 94 13.81 -7.66 47.36
C MET A 94 14.93 -8.66 47.67
N LEU A 95 15.68 -9.08 46.64
CA LEU A 95 16.83 -9.97 46.81
C LEU A 95 17.96 -9.32 47.61
N GLU A 96 18.24 -8.04 47.35
CA GLU A 96 19.23 -7.29 48.12
C GLU A 96 18.84 -7.21 49.60
N VAL A 97 17.59 -6.86 49.91
CA VAL A 97 17.11 -6.75 51.30
C VAL A 97 17.09 -8.12 51.99
N GLN A 98 16.69 -9.19 51.31
CA GLN A 98 16.76 -10.55 51.85
C GLN A 98 18.20 -10.97 52.16
N SER A 99 19.14 -10.65 51.27
CA SER A 99 20.56 -10.96 51.49
C SER A 99 21.13 -10.20 52.70
N ALA A 100 20.74 -8.92 52.87
CA ALA A 100 21.15 -8.10 54.00
C ALA A 100 20.52 -8.57 55.33
N MET A 101 19.21 -8.83 55.35
CA MET A 101 18.50 -9.40 56.52
C MET A 101 19.05 -10.77 56.93
N GLY A 102 19.46 -11.59 55.96
CA GLY A 102 20.15 -12.86 56.22
C GLY A 102 21.50 -12.67 56.94
N GLN A 103 22.21 -11.57 56.66
CA GLN A 103 23.44 -11.22 57.38
C GLN A 103 23.16 -10.69 58.79
N TYR A 104 22.09 -9.91 58.99
CA TYR A 104 21.73 -9.39 60.33
C TYR A 104 21.21 -10.48 61.27
N THR A 105 20.47 -11.47 60.76
CA THR A 105 19.96 -12.59 61.57
C THR A 105 21.04 -13.55 62.05
N GLN A 106 22.24 -13.51 61.47
CA GLN A 106 23.39 -14.33 61.88
C GLN A 106 24.24 -13.71 63.00
N MET A 107 23.88 -12.53 63.52
CA MET A 107 24.51 -11.97 64.72
C MET A 107 23.59 -12.16 65.94
N PRO A 108 23.68 -13.28 66.69
CA PRO A 108 23.03 -13.38 67.98
C PRO A 108 23.63 -12.33 68.92
N GLY A 109 22.80 -11.35 69.30
CA GLY A 109 23.15 -10.29 70.23
C GLY A 109 23.72 -10.86 71.53
N ARG A 110 24.87 -10.32 71.93
CA ARG A 110 25.51 -10.58 73.21
C ARG A 110 25.34 -9.37 74.11
#